data_AF-A0A3N0E1W8-F1
#
_entry.id   AF-A0A3N0E1W8-F1
#
_cell.length_a   1.000
_cell.length_b   1.000
_cell.length_c   1.000
_cell.angle_alpha   90.00
_cell.angle_beta   90.00
_cell.angle_gamma   90.00
#
_symmetry.space_group_name_H-M   'P 1'
#
loop_
_entity.id
_entity.type
_entity.pdbx_description
1 polymer ?
#
loop_
_entity_poly.entity_id
_entity_poly.type
_entity_poly.pdbx_seq_one_letter_code
_entity_poly.pdbx_strand_id
1 'polypeptide(L)'
;MLSDKASPERDVLARLSSEYPGWRIWRSRRGDRPAGWVATNLDPSSDRAPTLYADTPGDLEAQLADPPPRWAAPFTTAGAP
;
A
#
# COMPACT_ATOMS: atom_id res chain seq x y z
N MET A 1 6.93 12.66 26.83
CA MET A 1 7.75 11.69 26.08
C MET A 1 6.77 10.67 25.50
N LEU A 2 6.16 10.95 24.35
CA LEU A 2 5.30 9.95 23.69
C LEU A 2 6.24 8.82 23.27
N SER A 3 6.06 7.65 23.86
CA SER A 3 6.77 6.45 23.45
C SER A 3 6.58 6.29 21.95
N ASP A 4 7.68 6.47 21.20
CA ASP A 4 7.83 5.97 19.84
C ASP A 4 7.83 4.45 19.95
N LYS A 5 6.67 3.87 20.29
CA LYS A 5 6.46 2.46 20.04
C LYS A 5 6.44 2.36 18.53
N ALA A 6 7.44 1.68 17.97
CA ALA A 6 7.34 1.07 16.67
C ALA A 6 6.03 0.26 16.67
N SER A 7 4.95 0.85 16.18
CA SER A 7 3.75 0.11 15.89
C SER A 7 4.13 -0.91 14.82
N PRO A 8 3.64 -2.16 14.88
CA PRO A 8 3.95 -3.16 13.86
C PRO A 8 3.66 -2.66 12.43
N GLU A 9 2.72 -1.73 12.28
CA GLU A 9 2.46 -1.03 11.01
C GLU A 9 3.66 -0.20 10.50
N ARG A 10 4.41 0.48 11.38
CA ARG A 10 5.58 1.28 10.99
C ARG A 10 6.72 0.39 10.50
N ASP A 11 6.93 -0.76 11.12
CA ASP A 11 7.95 -1.71 10.69
C ASP A 11 7.62 -2.29 9.31
N VAL A 12 6.34 -2.61 9.07
CA VAL A 12 5.86 -3.07 7.76
C VAL A 12 6.00 -1.98 6.70
N LEU A 13 5.65 -0.72 7.01
CA LEU A 13 5.84 0.40 6.09
C LEU A 13 7.31 0.60 5.74
N ALA A 14 8.20 0.54 6.72
CA ALA A 14 9.64 0.69 6.52
C ALA A 14 10.21 -0.44 5.64
N ARG A 15 9.81 -1.69 5.92
CA ARG A 15 10.20 -2.85 5.11
C ARG A 15 9.75 -2.69 3.66
N LEU A 16 8.45 -2.49 3.42
CA LEU A 16 7.92 -2.38 2.06
C LEU A 16 8.51 -1.18 1.32
N SER A 17 8.71 -0.05 2.00
CA SER A 17 9.33 1.13 1.36
C SER A 17 10.79 0.90 0.98
N SER A 18 11.50 0.04 1.71
CA SER A 18 12.87 -0.37 1.38
C SER A 18 12.91 -1.39 0.24
N GLU A 19 11.94 -2.30 0.17
CA GLU A 19 11.87 -3.33 -0.88
C GLU A 19 11.37 -2.75 -2.22
N TYR A 20 10.53 -1.72 -2.18
CA TYR A 20 9.89 -1.12 -3.35
C TYR A 20 10.16 0.39 -3.46
N PRO A 21 11.41 0.82 -3.75
CA PRO A 21 11.80 2.24 -3.75
C PRO A 21 11.09 3.11 -4.81
N GLY A 22 10.51 2.51 -5.84
CA GLY A 22 9.67 3.20 -6.85
C GLY A 22 8.26 3.54 -6.35
N TRP A 23 7.90 3.12 -5.14
CA TRP A 23 6.56 3.28 -4.59
C TRP A 23 6.61 4.06 -3.28
N ARG A 24 5.69 5.01 -3.13
CA ARG A 24 5.42 5.68 -1.86
C ARG A 24 4.30 4.95 -1.13
N ILE A 25 4.64 4.30 -0.03
CA ILE A 25 3.72 3.44 0.72
C ILE A 25 3.29 4.13 2.01
N TRP A 26 2.00 4.07 2.33
CA TRP A 26 1.42 4.75 3.49
C TRP A 26 0.11 4.10 3.95
N ARG A 27 -0.28 4.38 5.20
CA ARG A 27 -1.55 3.94 5.77
C ARG A 27 -2.62 5.02 5.61
N SER A 28 -3.69 4.68 4.91
CA SER A 28 -4.89 5.50 4.82
C SER A 28 -5.73 5.39 6.09
N ARG A 29 -6.40 6.50 6.43
CA ARG A 29 -7.26 6.62 7.61
C ARG A 29 -8.64 7.11 7.18
N ARG A 30 -9.69 6.50 7.74
CA ARG A 30 -11.08 6.92 7.58
C ARG A 30 -11.60 7.41 8.93
N GLY A 31 -11.53 8.72 9.15
CA GLY A 31 -11.69 9.30 10.48
C GLY A 31 -10.60 8.78 11.42
N ASP A 32 -10.99 8.32 12.60
CA ASP A 32 -10.07 7.79 13.62
C ASP A 32 -9.69 6.31 13.42
N ARG A 33 -10.23 5.65 12.39
CA ARG A 33 -9.96 4.24 12.12
C ARG A 33 -8.98 4.07 10.96
N PRO A 34 -7.99 3.17 11.09
CA PRO A 34 -7.19 2.75 9.94
C PRO A 34 -8.11 2.16 8.87
N ALA A 35 -7.99 2.63 7.63
CA ALA A 35 -8.85 2.22 6.53
C ALA A 35 -8.17 1.13 5.68
N GLY A 36 -7.00 1.44 5.14
CA GLY A 36 -6.29 0.54 4.24
C GLY A 36 -4.85 0.95 4.01
N TRP A 37 -4.10 0.07 3.40
CA TRP A 37 -2.74 0.24 2.92
C TRP A 37 -2.77 0.81 1.51
N VAL A 38 -1.94 1.80 1.25
CA VAL A 38 -1.90 2.49 -0.04
C VAL A 38 -0.47 2.59 -0.52
N ALA A 39 -0.26 2.34 -1.80
CA ALA A 39 1.00 2.61 -2.47
C ALA A 39 0.77 3.51 -3.68
N THR A 40 1.58 4.54 -3.85
CA THR A 40 1.54 5.44 -4.99
C THR A 40 2.80 5.26 -5.80
N ASN A 41 2.67 5.01 -7.10
CA ASN A 41 3.81 4.92 -8.00
C ASN A 41 4.45 6.31 -8.15
N LEU A 42 5.76 6.39 -7.92
CA LEU A 42 6.52 7.63 -8.06
C LEU A 42 6.98 7.88 -9.50
N ASP A 43 6.90 6.87 -10.37
CA ASP A 43 7.20 6.98 -11.79
C ASP A 43 5.95 7.39 -12.59
N PRO A 44 5.88 8.65 -13.08
CA PRO A 44 4.75 9.12 -13.87
C PRO A 44 4.69 8.53 -15.28
N SER A 45 5.80 7.95 -15.77
CA SER A 45 5.91 7.32 -17.09
C SER A 45 5.58 5.82 -17.07
N SER A 46 5.28 5.26 -15.90
CA SER A 46 4.93 3.85 -15.76
C SER A 46 3.54 3.54 -16.33
N ASP A 47 3.46 2.44 -17.08
CA ASP A 47 2.21 1.85 -17.57
C ASP A 47 1.43 1.10 -16.47
N ARG A 48 1.91 1.12 -15.21
CA ARG A 48 1.26 0.49 -14.06
C ARG A 48 0.25 1.43 -13.40
N ALA A 49 -0.62 0.86 -12.56
CA ALA A 49 -1.57 1.62 -11.77
C ALA A 49 -0.86 2.68 -10.91
N PRO A 50 -1.30 3.95 -10.97
CA PRO A 50 -0.63 5.04 -10.24
C PRO A 50 -0.84 4.93 -8.74
N THR A 51 -1.95 4.32 -8.31
CA THR A 51 -2.26 4.10 -6.90
C THR A 51 -2.82 2.70 -6.71
N LEU A 52 -2.23 1.96 -5.77
CA LEU A 52 -2.67 0.67 -5.28
C LEU A 52 -3.30 0.85 -3.91
N TYR A 53 -4.37 0.12 -3.64
CA TYR A 53 -5.06 0.09 -2.35
C TYR A 53 -5.29 -1.36 -1.94
N ALA A 54 -5.10 -1.66 -0.66
CA ALA A 54 -5.41 -2.95 -0.09
C ALA A 54 -5.81 -2.83 1.39
N ASP A 55 -6.61 -3.76 1.90
CA ASP A 55 -7.02 -3.74 3.31
C ASP A 55 -5.95 -4.34 4.23
N THR A 56 -5.10 -5.24 3.71
CA THR A 56 -3.99 -5.87 4.43
C THR A 56 -2.63 -5.54 3.80
N PRO A 57 -1.52 -5.61 4.55
CA PRO A 57 -0.20 -5.35 3.99
C PRO A 57 0.25 -6.44 3.01
N GLY A 58 -0.17 -7.69 3.21
CA GLY A 58 0.17 -8.80 2.31
C GLY A 58 -0.50 -8.66 0.94
N ASP A 59 -1.75 -8.21 0.91
CA ASP A 59 -2.45 -7.90 -0.35
C ASP A 59 -1.80 -6.72 -1.07
N LEU A 60 -1.28 -5.72 -0.33
CA LEU A 60 -0.53 -4.63 -0.93
C LEU A 60 0.81 -5.13 -1.50
N GLU A 61 1.54 -5.97 -0.77
CA GLU A 61 2.81 -6.57 -1.21
C GLU A 61 2.61 -7.40 -2.49
N ALA A 62 1.53 -8.19 -2.57
CA ALA A 62 1.18 -8.93 -3.78
C ALA A 62 0.93 -8.00 -4.98
N GLN A 63 0.20 -6.90 -4.78
CA GLN A 63 0.01 -5.89 -5.83
C GLN A 63 1.29 -5.12 -6.15
N LEU A 64 2.22 -4.93 -5.22
CA LEU A 64 3.51 -4.30 -5.48
C LEU A 64 4.45 -5.20 -6.28
N ALA A 65 4.37 -6.52 -6.06
CA ALA A 65 5.14 -7.52 -6.79
C ALA A 65 4.69 -7.68 -8.25
N ASP A 66 3.38 -7.63 -8.51
CA ASP A 66 2.82 -7.58 -9.86
C ASP A 66 1.78 -6.45 -9.99
N PRO A 67 2.25 -5.20 -10.21
CA PRO A 67 1.35 -4.07 -10.27
C PRO A 67 0.37 -4.19 -11.43
N PRO A 68 -0.95 -4.03 -11.22
CA PRO A 68 -1.90 -4.02 -12.31
C PRO A 68 -1.54 -2.93 -13.33
N PRO A 69 -1.86 -3.12 -14.61
CA PRO A 69 -1.67 -2.07 -15.60
C PRO A 69 -2.56 -0.87 -15.28
N ARG A 70 -2.17 0.32 -15.73
CA ARG A 70 -2.83 1.60 -15.43
C ARG A 70 -4.32 1.63 -15.75
N TRP A 71 -4.74 0.89 -16.76
CA TRP A 71 -6.12 0.78 -17.22
C TRP A 71 -6.94 -0.27 -16.45
N ALA A 72 -6.30 -1.14 -15.67
CA ALA A 72 -6.97 -2.01 -14.73
C ALA A 72 -7.33 -1.20 -13.47
N ALA A 73 -8.41 -0.42 -13.56
CA ALA A 73 -9.09 0.14 -12.39
C ALA A 73 -9.36 -0.96 -11.34
N PRO A 74 -9.38 -0.65 -10.04
CA PRO A 74 -9.09 -1.62 -8.99
C PRO A 74 -10.07 -2.79 -9.06
N PHE A 75 -9.54 -3.99 -9.32
CA PHE A 75 -10.31 -5.19 -9.07
C PHE A 75 -10.58 -5.26 -7.57
N THR A 76 -11.86 -5.32 -7.28
CA THR A 76 -12.46 -5.25 -5.95
C THR A 76 -11.89 -6.36 -5.07
N THR A 77 -11.65 -6.04 -3.79
CA THR A 77 -11.31 -6.96 -2.70
C THR A 77 -12.06 -8.29 -2.86
N ALA A 78 -11.33 -9.34 -3.24
CA ALA A 78 -11.79 -10.71 -3.06
C ALA A 78 -11.51 -11.09 -1.59
N GLY A 79 -12.55 -11.31 -0.80
CA GLY A 79 -12.40 -11.83 0.55
C GLY A 79 -13.59 -11.60 1.49
N ALA A 80 -14.76 -12.14 1.15
CA ALA A 80 -15.76 -12.52 2.15
C ALA A 80 -15.47 -13.96 2.61
N PRO A 81 -15.47 -14.21 3.92
CA PRO A 81 -16.27 -15.31 4.47
C PRO A 81 -17.39 -14.82 5.39
#